data_AF-A0AAP2Z7D9-F1
#
_entry.id   AF-A0AAP2Z7D9-F1
#
_cell.length_a   1.000
_cell.length_b   1.000
_cell.length_c   1.000
_cell.angle_alpha   90.00
_cell.angle_beta   90.00
_cell.angle_gamma   90.00
#
_symmetry.space_group_name_H-M   'P 1'
#
loop_
_entity.id
_entity.type
_entity.pdbx_description
1 polymer ?
#
loop_
_entity_poly.entity_id
_entity_poly.type
_entity_poly.pdbx_seq_one_letter_code
_entity_poly.pdbx_strand_id
1 'polypeptide(L)' 'MPETCSESDCDRPVAVELHIPWTENRFVCAAHARVLGRQDGVVADPLPDSESDLLEDGG' A
#
# COMPACT_ATOMS: atom_id res chain seq x y z
N MET A 1 -0.64 12.86 2.43
CA MET A 1 -0.42 11.41 2.23
C MET A 1 1.03 11.25 1.78
N PRO A 2 1.81 10.34 2.36
CA PRO A 2 3.18 10.11 1.93
C PRO A 2 3.19 9.56 0.50
N GLU A 3 4.11 10.05 -0.32
CA GLU A 3 4.31 9.62 -1.70
C GLU A 3 5.19 8.36 -1.79
N THR A 4 6.06 8.14 -0.80
CA THR A 4 6.96 6.98 -0.71
C THR A 4 6.66 6.07 0.47
N CYS A 5 7.02 4.80 0.32
CA CYS A 5 6.83 3.76 1.32
C CYS A 5 7.42 4.18 2.67
N SER A 6 6.65 3.99 3.76
CA SER A 6 7.11 4.31 5.12
C SER A 6 8.25 3.43 5.64
N GLU A 7 8.75 2.47 4.85
CA GLU A 7 9.80 1.55 5.27
C GLU A 7 11.17 2.20 5.02
N SER A 8 12.06 2.16 6.01
CA SER A 8 13.30 2.95 6.05
C SER A 8 14.31 2.67 4.92
N ASP A 9 14.15 1.59 4.15
CA ASP A 9 15.02 1.21 3.03
C ASP A 9 14.23 1.12 1.70
N CYS A 10 13.16 1.91 1.56
CA CYS A 10 12.25 1.78 0.43
C CYS A 10 11.75 3.12 -0.09
N ASP A 11 12.26 3.51 -1.26
CA ASP A 11 11.83 4.72 -1.97
C ASP A 11 10.68 4.46 -2.96
N ARG A 12 10.11 3.24 -2.96
CA ARG A 12 9.00 2.89 -3.86
C ARG A 12 7.75 3.72 -3.53
N PRO A 13 6.91 4.03 -4.53
CA PRO A 13 5.66 4.74 -4.28
C PRO A 13 4.76 3.97 -3.31
N VAL A 14 4.05 4.70 -2.46
CA VAL A 14 2.98 4.13 -1.64
C VAL A 14 1.90 3.60 -2.54
N ALA A 15 1.43 2.38 -2.24
CA ALA A 15 0.35 1.76 -2.99
C ALA A 15 -0.77 1.16 -2.13
N VAL A 16 -0.56 1.05 -0.82
CA VAL A 16 -1.48 0.39 0.09
C VAL A 16 -1.46 1.09 1.44
N GLU A 17 -2.64 1.25 2.02
CA GLU A 17 -2.84 1.58 3.43
C GLU A 17 -3.03 0.28 4.23
N LEU A 18 -2.15 0.05 5.20
CA LEU A 18 -2.29 -1.03 6.17
C LEU A 18 -3.15 -0.55 7.33
N HIS A 19 -4.31 -1.19 7.52
CA HIS A 19 -5.18 -0.97 8.66
C HIS A 19 -4.72 -1.82 9.83
N ILE A 20 -4.03 -1.17 10.77
CA ILE A 20 -3.44 -1.83 11.94
C ILE A 20 -4.30 -1.52 13.17
N PRO A 21 -4.91 -2.51 13.84
CA PRO A 21 -5.88 -2.21 14.91
C PRO A 21 -5.27 -1.77 16.25
N TRP A 22 -3.96 -1.91 16.43
CA TRP A 22 -3.24 -1.57 17.67
C TRP A 22 -2.30 -0.37 17.56
N THR A 23 -2.19 0.25 16.38
CA THR A 23 -1.39 1.45 16.16
C THR A 23 -1.95 2.23 14.98
N GLU A 24 -1.27 3.29 14.57
CA GLU A 24 -1.63 4.09 13.41
C GLU A 24 -1.49 3.30 12.10
N ASN A 25 -2.38 3.61 11.15
CA ASN A 25 -2.34 3.00 9.81
C ASN A 25 -1.02 3.33 9.13
N ARG A 26 -0.48 2.38 8.36
CA ARG A 26 0.81 2.55 7.67
C ARG A 26 0.64 2.56 6.17
N PHE A 27 1.29 3.52 5.52
CA PHE A 27 1.30 3.66 4.08
C PHE A 27 2.57 3.01 3.51
N VAL A 28 2.40 1.95 2.72
CA VAL A 28 3.51 1.17 2.19
C VAL A 28 3.31 0.83 0.72
N CYS A 29 4.41 0.46 0.05
CA CYS A 29 4.36 -0.08 -1.30
C CYS A 29 3.69 -1.46 -1.34
N ALA A 30 3.21 -1.88 -2.53
CA ALA A 30 2.52 -3.17 -2.71
C ALA A 30 3.36 -4.39 -2.27
N ALA A 31 4.69 -4.33 -2.44
CA ALA A 31 5.60 -5.39 -2.02
C ALA A 31 5.61 -5.54 -0.48
N HIS A 32 5.75 -4.44 0.25
CA HIS A 32 5.76 -4.47 1.72
C HIS A 32 4.38 -4.76 2.30
N ALA A 33 3.31 -4.25 1.67
CA ALA A 33 1.94 -4.59 2.06
C ALA A 33 1.69 -6.10 2.07
N ARG A 34 2.14 -6.80 1.03
CA ARG A 34 1.98 -8.25 0.92
C ARG A 34 2.73 -9.00 2.02
N VAL A 35 3.90 -8.52 2.42
CA VAL A 35 4.71 -9.14 3.48
C VAL A 35 4.09 -8.86 4.85
N LEU A 36 3.86 -7.58 5.16
CA LEU A 36 3.33 -7.12 6.44
C LEU A 36 1.92 -7.64 6.69
N GLY A 37 1.02 -7.59 5.70
CA GLY A 37 -0.33 -8.14 5.82
C GLY A 37 -0.36 -9.64 6.14
N ARG A 38 0.64 -10.39 5.66
CA ARG A 38 0.77 -11.83 5.96
C ARG A 38 1.40 -12.09 7.32
N GLN A 39 2.40 -11.30 7.72
CA GLN A 39 3.12 -11.50 8.98
C GLN A 39 2.31 -11.03 10.18
N ASP A 40 1.70 -9.86 10.07
CA ASP A 40 0.97 -9.21 11.17
C ASP A 40 -0.54 -9.51 11.14
N GLY A 41 -1.05 -10.15 10.08
CA GLY A 41 -2.48 -10.42 9.93
C GLY A 41 -3.33 -9.16 9.78
N VAL A 42 -2.73 -8.07 9.31
CA VAL A 42 -3.39 -6.77 9.11
C VAL A 42 -4.03 -6.69 7.72
N VAL A 43 -5.10 -5.89 7.61
CA VAL A 43 -5.80 -5.68 6.33
C VAL A 43 -5.02 -4.69 5.50
N ALA A 44 -4.71 -5.08 4.26
CA ALA A 44 -4.05 -4.27 3.26
C ALA A 44 -5.10 -3.72 2.30
N ASP A 45 -5.38 -2.42 2.38
CA ASP A 45 -6.31 -1.71 1.49
C ASP A 45 -5.53 -0.99 0.37
N PRO A 46 -5.70 -1.38 -0.90
CA PRO A 46 -4.98 -0.76 -2.01
C PRO A 46 -5.45 0.68 -2.21
N LEU A 47 -4.49 1.60 -2.38
CA LEU A 47 -4.81 2.98 -2.71
C LEU A 47 -5.32 3.09 -4.15
N PRO A 48 -6.35 3.91 -4.40
CA PRO A 48 -6.96 4.04 -5.73
C PRO A 48 -5.99 4.59 -6.80
N ASP A 49 -4.93 5.28 -6.39
CA ASP A 49 -3.96 5.91 -7.31
C ASP A 49 -2.85 4.94 -7.75
N SER A 50 -2.70 3.79 -7.09
CA SER A 50 -1.65 2.81 -7.39
C SER A 50 -2.11 1.62 -8.23
N GLU A 51 -3.41 1.55 -8.49
CA GLU A 51 -3.96 0.72 -9.56
C GLU A 51 -3.62 1.41 -10.89
N SER A 52 -2.44 1.10 -11.41
CA SER A 52 -2.02 1.41 -12.78
C SER A 52 -3.18 1.18 -13.76
N ASP A 53 -3.74 2.26 -14.29
CA ASP A 53 -4.14 2.42 -15.69
C ASP A 53 -4.79 1.15 -16.32
N LEU A 54 -5.99 0.77 -15.89
CA LEU A 54 -6.76 -0.33 -16.50
C LEU A 54 -8.15 0.11 -16.99
N LEU A 55 -8.32 1.40 -17.27
CA LEU A 55 -9.58 1.97 -17.75
C LEU A 55 -9.38 2.90 -18.96
N GLU A 56 -8.70 2.43 -20.01
CA GLU A 56 -8.84 3.01 -21.35
C GLU A 56 -9.01 1.90 -22.41
N ASP A 57 -10.18 1.28 -22.48
CA ASP A 57 -10.70 0.72 -23.76
C ASP A 57 -12.23 0.75 -23.74
N GLY A 58 -12.76 1.96 -23.93
CA GLY A 58 -14.13 2.18 -24.34
C GLY A 58 -14.12 2.85 -25.71
N GLY A 59 -14.16 2.05 -26.78
CA GLY A 59 -14.30 2.50 -28.16
C GLY A 59 -15.26 1.61 -28.95
#